data_AF-A0A963FRC0-F1
#
_entry.id   AF-A0A963FRC0-F1
#
_cell.length_a   1.000
_cell.length_b   1.000
_cell.length_c   1.000
_cell.angle_alpha   90.00
_cell.angle_beta   90.00
_cell.angle_gamma   90.00
#
_symmetry.space_group_name_H-M   'P 1'
#
loop_
_entity.id
_entity.type
_entity.pdbx_description
1 polymer ?
#
loop_
_entity_poly.entity_id
_entity_poly.type
_entity_poly.pdbx_seq_one_letter_code
_entity_poly.pdbx_strand_id
1 'polypeptide(L)'
;MAPNPDPPDAARLTGIPELDDAHEAFIEMASRLNHAASEPMAPEVRERLVPELLQETISTVTQHFVAEERLMKSYGYRALDPDRFGDHLEAHADFTAELCRVVCAMEHFNEAALKQLGRLLRDFAVMHSERHDLPFVRHVSASATG
;
A
#
# COMPACT_ATOMS: atom_id res chain seq x y z
N MET A 1 12.53 5.49 20.01
CA MET A 1 12.93 4.69 18.84
C MET A 1 11.72 3.83 18.52
N ALA A 2 10.99 4.10 17.44
CA ALA A 2 9.94 3.20 17.00
C ALA A 2 10.58 1.82 16.72
N PRO A 3 9.92 0.69 17.00
CA PRO A 3 10.44 -0.59 16.57
C PRO A 3 10.65 -0.54 15.05
N ASN A 4 11.80 -1.01 14.58
CA ASN A 4 12.00 -1.21 13.15
C ASN A 4 10.87 -2.12 12.65
N PRO A 5 10.23 -1.79 11.51
CA PRO A 5 9.33 -2.74 10.87
C PRO A 5 10.09 -4.06 10.65
N ASP A 6 9.37 -5.18 10.74
CA ASP A 6 9.93 -6.47 10.33
C ASP A 6 10.46 -6.33 8.89
N PRO A 7 11.65 -6.88 8.58
CA PRO A 7 12.19 -6.78 7.24
C PRO A 7 11.18 -7.37 6.23
N PRO A 8 11.06 -6.79 5.02
CA PRO A 8 10.16 -7.32 4.02
C PRO A 8 10.47 -8.79 3.77
N ASP A 9 9.41 -9.61 3.75
CA ASP A 9 9.54 -11.02 3.43
C ASP A 9 10.03 -11.14 1.98
N ALA A 10 11.26 -11.64 1.80
CA ALA A 10 11.89 -11.76 0.49
C ALA A 10 11.03 -12.53 -0.53
N ALA A 11 10.11 -13.39 -0.07
CA ALA A 11 9.15 -14.08 -0.94
C ALA A 11 8.13 -13.16 -1.63
N ARG A 12 8.00 -11.92 -1.15
CA ARG A 12 7.05 -10.91 -1.64
C ARG A 12 7.68 -9.80 -2.47
N LEU A 13 9.00 -9.85 -2.66
CA LEU A 13 9.69 -8.93 -3.56
C LEU A 13 9.36 -9.26 -5.01
N THR A 14 8.89 -8.25 -5.72
CA THR A 14 8.65 -8.27 -7.16
C THR A 14 9.96 -8.26 -7.94
N GLY A 15 11.05 -7.74 -7.36
CA GLY A 15 12.32 -7.51 -8.04
C GLY A 15 12.31 -6.25 -8.92
N ILE A 16 11.22 -5.47 -8.88
CA ILE A 16 11.12 -4.13 -9.47
C ILE A 16 11.29 -3.13 -8.32
N PRO A 17 12.41 -2.39 -8.23
CA PRO A 17 12.72 -1.55 -7.07
C PRO A 17 11.60 -0.57 -6.71
N GLU A 18 10.98 0.07 -7.70
CA GLU A 18 9.90 1.04 -7.47
C GLU A 18 8.64 0.41 -6.83
N LEU A 19 8.35 -0.87 -7.08
CA LEU A 19 7.23 -1.58 -6.44
C LEU A 19 7.62 -2.06 -5.05
N ASP A 20 8.82 -2.62 -4.91
CA ASP A 20 9.31 -3.16 -3.65
C ASP A 20 9.47 -2.06 -2.58
N ASP A 21 10.00 -0.89 -2.97
CA ASP A 21 10.13 0.28 -2.10
C ASP A 21 8.76 0.78 -1.62
N ALA A 22 7.74 0.74 -2.48
CA ALA A 22 6.38 1.13 -2.12
C ALA A 22 5.72 0.13 -1.15
N HIS A 23 5.92 -1.17 -1.36
CA HIS A 23 5.42 -2.20 -0.45
C HIS A 23 6.05 -2.08 0.94
N GLU A 24 7.35 -1.83 1.02
CA GLU A 24 8.03 -1.57 2.29
C GLU A 24 7.49 -0.31 2.97
N ALA A 25 7.27 0.76 2.21
CA ALA A 25 6.67 1.98 2.72
C ALA A 25 5.27 1.76 3.31
N PHE A 26 4.45 0.87 2.74
CA PHE A 26 3.14 0.51 3.32
C PHE A 26 3.26 -0.12 4.71
N ILE A 27 4.23 -1.02 4.90
CA ILE A 27 4.49 -1.67 6.19
C ILE A 27 5.03 -0.69 7.22
N GLU A 28 5.93 0.22 6.80
CA GLU A 28 6.45 1.26 7.67
C GLU A 28 5.33 2.22 8.10
N MET A 29 4.50 2.70 7.16
CA MET A 29 3.36 3.56 7.46
C MET A 29 2.36 2.87 8.38
N ALA A 30 2.07 1.58 8.17
CA ALA A 30 1.25 0.79 9.09
C ALA A 30 1.81 0.80 10.52
N SER A 31 3.12 0.66 10.66
CA SER A 31 3.81 0.70 11.95
C SER A 31 3.73 2.08 12.60
N ARG A 32 3.95 3.15 11.82
CA ARG A 32 3.84 4.55 12.28
C ARG A 32 2.43 4.91 12.72
N LEU A 33 1.41 4.46 11.99
CA LEU A 33 0.00 4.65 12.35
C LEU A 33 -0.34 3.92 13.66
N ASN A 34 0.10 2.67 13.80
CA ASN A 34 -0.11 1.91 15.04
C ASN A 34 0.60 2.55 16.25
N HIS A 35 1.79 3.09 16.04
CA HIS A 35 2.54 3.83 17.06
C HIS A 35 1.81 5.12 17.47
N ALA A 36 1.39 5.94 16.49
CA ALA A 36 0.62 7.16 16.75
C ALA A 36 -0.72 6.90 17.44
N ALA A 37 -1.29 5.70 17.24
CA ALA A 37 -2.51 5.27 17.91
C ALA A 37 -2.29 4.81 19.35
N SER A 38 -1.15 4.19 19.66
CA SER A 38 -0.96 3.44 20.91
C SER A 38 -0.07 4.17 21.93
N GLU A 39 0.82 5.04 21.48
CA GLU A 39 1.75 5.71 22.36
C GLU A 39 1.19 7.01 22.95
N PRO A 40 1.51 7.31 24.23
CA PRO A 40 1.16 8.59 24.82
C PRO A 40 1.93 9.72 24.13
N MET A 41 1.18 10.64 23.52
CA MET A 41 1.70 11.85 22.88
C MET A 41 0.96 13.08 23.39
N ALA A 42 1.68 14.20 23.50
CA ALA A 42 1.08 15.50 23.76
C ALA A 42 0.02 15.83 22.68
N PRO A 43 -1.14 16.42 23.04
CA PRO A 43 -2.22 16.70 22.09
C PRO A 43 -1.75 17.46 20.84
N GLU A 44 -0.91 18.49 21.01
CA GLU A 44 -0.45 19.35 19.92
C GLU A 44 0.47 18.60 18.94
N VAL A 45 1.26 17.66 19.46
CA VAL A 45 2.10 16.79 18.64
C VAL A 45 1.23 15.86 17.80
N ARG A 46 0.18 15.30 18.41
CA ARG A 46 -0.75 14.37 17.77
C ARG A 46 -1.60 15.04 16.70
N GLU A 47 -2.11 16.23 16.99
CA GLU A 47 -2.91 17.04 16.06
C GLU A 47 -2.15 17.43 14.80
N ARG A 48 -0.82 17.57 14.90
CA ARG A 48 0.04 17.78 13.72
C ARG A 48 0.42 16.47 13.02
N LEU A 49 0.85 15.46 13.79
CA LEU A 49 1.39 14.22 13.25
C LEU A 49 0.35 13.42 12.47
N VAL A 50 -0.89 13.34 12.96
CA VAL A 50 -1.92 12.48 12.36
C VAL A 50 -2.29 12.94 10.95
N PRO A 51 -2.62 14.22 10.69
CA PRO A 51 -2.86 14.70 9.33
C PRO A 51 -1.69 14.46 8.36
N GLU A 52 -0.44 14.64 8.84
CA GLU A 52 0.76 14.37 8.04
C GLU A 52 0.85 12.90 7.64
N LEU A 53 0.63 11.98 8.59
CA LEU A 53 0.63 10.53 8.32
C LEU A 53 -0.48 10.12 7.35
N LEU A 54 -1.68 10.69 7.48
CA LEU A 54 -2.80 10.39 6.58
C LEU A 54 -2.52 10.89 5.15
N GLN A 55 -1.99 12.10 5.02
CA GLN A 55 -1.63 12.67 3.73
C GLN A 55 -0.50 11.88 3.05
N GLU A 56 0.51 11.48 3.81
CA GLU A 56 1.59 10.62 3.33
C GLU A 56 1.05 9.26 2.87
N THR A 57 0.16 8.64 3.67
CA THR A 57 -0.49 7.37 3.32
C THR A 57 -1.20 7.43 1.97
N ILE A 58 -2.05 8.45 1.77
CA ILE A 58 -2.79 8.63 0.51
C ILE A 58 -1.83 8.85 -0.65
N SER A 59 -0.80 9.69 -0.45
CA SER A 59 0.17 10.01 -1.48
C SER A 59 0.94 8.77 -1.93
N THR A 60 1.47 8.00 -0.99
CA THR A 60 2.27 6.80 -1.29
C THR A 60 1.43 5.73 -1.99
N VAL A 61 0.21 5.47 -1.51
CA VAL A 61 -0.71 4.50 -2.14
C VAL A 61 -1.04 4.91 -3.57
N THR A 62 -1.41 6.18 -3.78
CA THR A 62 -1.81 6.66 -5.12
C THR A 62 -0.63 6.63 -6.09
N GLN A 63 0.58 6.99 -5.63
CA GLN A 63 1.78 6.95 -6.46
C GLN A 63 2.15 5.53 -6.87
N HIS A 64 2.06 4.57 -5.95
CA HIS A 64 2.30 3.17 -6.23
C HIS A 64 1.36 2.63 -7.31
N PHE A 65 0.05 2.84 -7.17
CA PHE A 65 -0.93 2.39 -8.18
C PHE A 65 -0.67 3.02 -9.54
N VAL A 66 -0.40 4.33 -9.61
CA VAL A 66 -0.07 5.00 -10.87
C VAL A 66 1.20 4.42 -11.51
N ALA A 67 2.23 4.13 -10.72
CA ALA A 67 3.47 3.54 -11.20
C ALA A 67 3.24 2.12 -11.73
N GLU A 68 2.54 1.27 -10.97
CA GLU A 68 2.27 -0.10 -11.35
C GLU A 68 1.36 -0.19 -12.59
N GLU A 69 0.29 0.60 -12.64
CA GLU A 69 -0.60 0.63 -13.82
C GLU A 69 0.14 1.09 -15.08
N ARG A 70 1.06 2.05 -14.94
CA ARG A 70 1.94 2.45 -16.03
C ARG A 70 2.85 1.31 -16.46
N LEU A 71 3.42 0.54 -15.52
CA LEU A 71 4.23 -0.62 -15.81
C LEU A 71 3.40 -1.71 -16.52
N MET A 72 2.25 -2.09 -15.97
CA MET A 72 1.31 -3.04 -16.58
C MET A 72 0.98 -2.65 -18.02
N LYS A 73 0.68 -1.37 -18.26
CA LYS A 73 0.43 -0.85 -19.62
C LYS A 73 1.66 -0.95 -20.52
N SER A 74 2.84 -0.61 -20.01
CA SER A 74 4.09 -0.63 -20.79
C SER A 74 4.51 -2.03 -21.22
N TYR A 75 4.22 -3.04 -20.40
CA TYR A 75 4.44 -4.45 -20.73
C TYR A 75 3.28 -5.08 -21.51
N GLY A 76 2.25 -4.31 -21.85
CA GLY A 76 1.10 -4.81 -22.59
C GLY A 76 0.27 -5.84 -21.81
N TYR A 77 0.30 -5.78 -20.47
CA TYR A 77 -0.32 -6.80 -19.61
C TYR A 77 -1.80 -7.02 -19.93
N ARG A 78 -2.54 -5.95 -20.24
CA ARG A 78 -3.93 -6.03 -20.70
C ARG A 78 -4.15 -6.94 -21.92
N ALA A 79 -3.20 -6.98 -22.86
CA ALA A 79 -3.31 -7.82 -24.05
C ALA A 79 -2.90 -9.27 -23.77
N LEU A 80 -2.02 -9.48 -22.78
CA LEU A 80 -1.53 -10.78 -22.38
C LEU A 80 -2.52 -11.52 -21.48
N ASP A 81 -3.11 -10.82 -20.52
CA ASP A 81 -4.08 -11.34 -19.55
C ASP A 81 -5.12 -10.26 -19.17
N PRO A 82 -6.18 -10.07 -19.97
CA PRO A 82 -7.14 -8.98 -19.77
C PRO A 82 -7.97 -9.13 -18.50
N ASP A 83 -8.26 -10.36 -18.08
CA ASP A 83 -9.05 -10.63 -16.88
C ASP A 83 -8.25 -10.26 -15.64
N ARG A 84 -7.00 -10.72 -15.51
CA ARG A 84 -6.14 -10.34 -14.38
C ARG A 84 -5.81 -8.86 -14.35
N PHE A 85 -5.63 -8.24 -15.51
CA PHE A 85 -5.45 -6.79 -15.59
C PHE A 85 -6.68 -6.05 -15.03
N GLY A 86 -7.89 -6.50 -15.37
CA GLY A 86 -9.14 -5.97 -14.83
C GLY A 86 -9.21 -6.12 -13.30
N ASP A 87 -8.99 -7.35 -12.82
CA ASP A 87 -9.01 -7.67 -11.38
C ASP A 87 -7.98 -6.84 -10.58
N HIS A 88 -6.81 -6.57 -11.16
CA HIS A 88 -5.77 -5.74 -10.54
C HIS A 88 -6.25 -4.28 -10.37
N LEU A 89 -6.81 -3.69 -11.43
CA LEU A 89 -7.35 -2.33 -11.36
C LEU A 89 -8.53 -2.22 -10.39
N GLU A 90 -9.39 -3.23 -10.35
CA GLU A 90 -10.50 -3.26 -9.39
C GLU A 90 -9.98 -3.33 -7.95
N ALA A 91 -8.96 -4.13 -7.67
CA ALA A 91 -8.32 -4.17 -6.36
C ALA A 91 -7.72 -2.80 -5.94
N HIS A 92 -7.10 -2.05 -6.85
CA HIS A 92 -6.65 -0.67 -6.57
C HIS A 92 -7.81 0.26 -6.23
N ALA A 93 -8.91 0.19 -7.01
CA ALA A 93 -10.07 1.04 -6.83
C ALA A 93 -10.77 0.75 -5.50
N ASP A 94 -10.98 -0.52 -5.16
CA ASP A 94 -11.60 -0.97 -3.91
C ASP A 94 -10.79 -0.54 -2.70
N PHE A 95 -9.46 -0.72 -2.75
CA PHE A 95 -8.59 -0.28 -1.67
C PHE A 95 -8.60 1.24 -1.50
N THR A 96 -8.57 2.00 -2.60
CA THR A 96 -8.64 3.46 -2.56
C THR A 96 -9.96 3.93 -1.96
N ALA A 97 -11.08 3.29 -2.31
CA ALA A 97 -12.39 3.61 -1.76
C ALA A 97 -12.45 3.35 -0.24
N GLU A 98 -11.91 2.21 0.21
CA GLU A 98 -11.86 1.86 1.63
C GLU A 98 -10.92 2.77 2.42
N LEU A 99 -9.75 3.12 1.86
CA LEU A 99 -8.82 4.09 2.42
C LEU A 99 -9.50 5.45 2.62
N CYS A 100 -10.15 5.98 1.57
CA CYS A 100 -10.91 7.22 1.64
C CYS A 100 -12.03 7.14 2.69
N ARG A 101 -12.75 6.02 2.77
CA ARG A 101 -13.82 5.82 3.77
C ARG A 101 -13.28 5.93 5.19
N VAL A 102 -12.15 5.29 5.50
CA VAL A 102 -11.52 5.34 6.83
C VAL A 102 -11.00 6.75 7.14
N VAL A 103 -10.32 7.38 6.18
CA VAL A 103 -9.77 8.75 6.35
C VAL A 103 -10.88 9.77 6.54
N CYS A 104 -11.93 9.76 5.70
CA CYS A 104 -13.04 10.70 5.80
C CYS A 104 -13.86 10.53 7.09
N ALA A 105 -13.91 9.32 7.66
CA ALA A 105 -14.55 9.09 8.95
C ALA A 105 -13.74 9.64 10.14
N MET A 106 -12.50 10.09 9.91
CA MET A 106 -11.65 10.72 10.92
C MET A 106 -11.80 12.24 10.91
N GLU A 107 -12.86 12.76 11.54
CA GLU A 107 -12.99 14.22 11.78
C GLU A 107 -12.04 14.71 12.90
N HIS A 108 -11.73 13.83 13.86
CA HIS A 108 -10.83 14.06 14.98
C HIS A 108 -9.94 12.83 15.19
N PHE A 109 -8.92 12.97 16.05
CA PHE A 109 -8.10 11.82 16.44
C PHE A 109 -8.99 10.66 16.91
N ASN A 110 -8.81 9.51 16.26
CA ASN A 110 -9.51 8.28 16.57
C ASN A 110 -8.51 7.13 16.54
N GLU A 111 -8.13 6.65 17.73
CA GLU A 111 -7.18 5.54 17.90
C GLU A 111 -7.63 4.28 17.16
N ALA A 112 -8.93 3.95 17.22
CA ALA A 112 -9.45 2.75 16.57
C ALA A 112 -9.37 2.86 15.04
N ALA A 113 -9.63 4.06 14.49
CA ALA A 113 -9.50 4.33 13.06
C ALA A 113 -8.03 4.26 12.60
N LEU A 114 -7.09 4.82 13.36
CA LEU A 114 -5.65 4.70 13.03
C LEU A 114 -5.17 3.26 13.06
N LYS A 115 -5.59 2.47 14.06
CA LYS A 115 -5.28 1.03 14.13
C LYS A 115 -5.93 0.27 12.98
N GLN A 116 -7.16 0.63 12.58
CA GLN A 116 -7.83 0.04 11.43
C GLN A 116 -7.05 0.35 10.15
N LEU A 117 -6.65 1.60 9.95
CA LEU A 117 -5.87 2.02 8.78
C LEU A 117 -4.51 1.31 8.74
N GLY A 118 -3.81 1.22 9.87
CA GLY A 118 -2.54 0.49 9.93
C GLY A 118 -2.69 -1.01 9.58
N ARG A 119 -3.78 -1.66 10.01
CA ARG A 119 -4.08 -3.04 9.58
C ARG A 119 -4.40 -3.10 8.09
N LEU A 120 -5.21 -2.18 7.59
CA LEU A 120 -5.60 -2.10 6.18
C LEU A 120 -4.37 -2.01 5.27
N LEU A 121 -3.43 -1.10 5.56
CA LEU A 121 -2.20 -0.94 4.78
C LEU A 121 -1.34 -2.21 4.77
N ARG A 122 -1.14 -2.82 5.94
CA ARG A 122 -0.31 -4.02 6.07
C ARG A 122 -0.95 -5.21 5.35
N ASP A 123 -2.24 -5.43 5.57
CA ASP A 123 -2.96 -6.54 4.98
C ASP A 123 -3.02 -6.38 3.45
N PHE A 124 -3.18 -5.15 2.95
CA PHE A 124 -3.08 -4.86 1.51
C PHE A 124 -1.68 -5.12 0.95
N ALA A 125 -0.63 -4.59 1.56
CA ALA A 125 0.75 -4.81 1.10
C ALA A 125 1.13 -6.30 1.00
N VAL A 126 0.57 -7.14 1.88
CA VAL A 126 0.80 -8.60 1.82
C VAL A 126 -0.08 -9.25 0.78
N MET A 127 -1.39 -9.02 0.85
CA MET A 127 -2.36 -9.78 0.05
C MET A 127 -2.39 -9.34 -1.41
N HIS A 128 -2.20 -8.04 -1.68
CA HIS A 128 -2.19 -7.49 -3.04
C HIS A 128 -0.97 -8.00 -3.79
N SER A 129 0.23 -7.88 -3.21
CA SER A 129 1.46 -8.35 -3.83
C SER A 129 1.47 -9.85 -4.13
N GLU A 130 0.90 -10.67 -3.24
CA GLU A 130 0.78 -12.10 -3.51
C GLU A 130 -0.21 -12.44 -4.64
N ARG A 131 -1.33 -11.71 -4.73
CA ARG A 131 -2.45 -12.04 -5.63
C ARG A 131 -2.39 -11.36 -6.98
N HIS A 132 -1.73 -10.20 -7.07
CA HIS A 132 -1.75 -9.32 -8.22
C HIS A 132 -0.33 -9.03 -8.72
N ASP A 133 0.51 -8.38 -7.91
CA ASP A 133 1.81 -7.85 -8.36
C ASP A 133 2.79 -8.96 -8.76
N LEU A 134 2.95 -9.99 -7.93
CA LEU A 134 3.83 -11.12 -8.25
C LEU A 134 3.34 -11.90 -9.48
N PRO A 135 2.05 -12.24 -9.63
CA PRO A 135 1.52 -12.79 -10.87
C PRO A 135 1.79 -11.91 -12.09
N PHE A 136 1.56 -10.60 -12.00
CA PHE A 136 1.87 -9.65 -13.07
C PHE A 136 3.35 -9.74 -13.47
N VAL A 137 4.27 -9.58 -12.52
CA VAL A 137 5.72 -9.59 -12.79
C VAL A 137 6.18 -10.93 -13.37
N ARG A 138 5.68 -12.05 -12.85
CA ARG A 138 5.98 -13.39 -13.40
C ARG A 138 5.48 -13.54 -14.84
N HIS A 139 4.28 -13.05 -15.12
CA HIS A 139 3.68 -13.14 -16.44
C HIS A 139 4.51 -12.37 -17.48
N VAL A 140 4.86 -11.12 -17.18
CA VAL A 140 5.62 -10.29 -18.13
C VAL A 140 7.07 -10.71 -18.27
N SER A 141 7.67 -11.26 -17.20
CA SER A 141 9.03 -11.83 -17.25
C SER A 141 9.10 -13.08 -18.14
N ALA A 142 8.07 -13.93 -18.09
CA ALA A 142 7.96 -15.11 -18.95
C ALA A 142 7.73 -14.72 -20.43
N SER A 143 6.91 -13.69 -20.69
CA SER A 143 6.68 -13.18 -22.05
C SER A 143 7.88 -12.48 -22.67
N ALA A 144 8.83 -11.98 -21.88
CA ALA A 144 10.05 -11.33 -22.37
C ALA A 144 11.17 -12.32 -22.75
N THR A 145 11.05 -13.60 -22.38
CA THR A 145 12.05 -14.65 -22.63
C THR A 145 11.64 -15.66 -23.72
N GLY A 146 10.45 -15.54 -24.29
CA GLY A 146 9.95 -16.34 -25.42
C GLY A 146 9.84 -15.53 -26.71
#